data_AF-A0A4P7KRA3-F1
#
_entry.id   AF-A0A4P7KRA3-F1
#
_cell.length_a   1.000
_cell.length_b   1.000
_cell.length_c   1.000
_cell.angle_alpha   90.00
_cell.angle_beta   90.00
_cell.angle_gamma   90.00
#
_symmetry.space_group_name_H-M   'P 1'
#
loop_
_entity.id
_entity.type
_entity.pdbx_description
1 polymer ?
#
loop_
_entity_poly.entity_id
_entity_poly.type
_entity_poly.pdbx_seq_one_letter_code
_entity_poly.pdbx_strand_id
1 'polypeptide(L)'
;MFNDFVVGVNQALFPNQVAPEQLSQTRQLLSEQTQNCHQPFGQAIYNINGSMGTYGVDIPSWKARQYAQDSTDVENGFRSNTSAFARSSVGWAKIGNPVGTIMNLGGALLAGAIDGTNYSTGHILRMEKLA
;
A
#
# COMPACT_ATOMS: atom_id res chain seq x y z
N MET A 1 -2.09 -18.78 -14.60
CA MET A 1 -2.46 -17.36 -14.73
C MET A 1 -3.69 -16.99 -13.90
N PHE A 2 -4.89 -17.54 -14.13
CA PHE A 2 -6.07 -17.23 -13.28
C PHE A 2 -5.91 -17.74 -11.83
N ASN A 3 -5.41 -18.97 -11.66
CA ASN A 3 -5.20 -19.56 -10.33
C ASN A 3 -4.17 -18.78 -9.51
N ASP A 4 -3.07 -18.34 -10.14
CA ASP A 4 -2.01 -17.55 -9.48
C ASP A 4 -2.51 -16.17 -9.04
N PHE A 5 -3.41 -15.58 -9.82
CA PHE A 5 -4.07 -14.33 -9.44
C PHE A 5 -4.96 -14.50 -8.21
N VAL A 6 -5.80 -15.54 -8.18
CA VAL A 6 -6.68 -15.83 -7.03
C VAL A 6 -5.86 -16.12 -5.77
N VAL A 7 -4.79 -16.93 -5.89
CA VAL A 7 -3.88 -17.21 -4.78
C VAL A 7 -3.22 -15.92 -4.28
N GLY A 8 -2.67 -15.10 -5.16
CA GLY A 8 -2.02 -13.86 -4.75
C GLY A 8 -2.96 -12.83 -4.15
N VAL A 9 -4.22 -12.76 -4.61
CA VAL A 9 -5.26 -11.93 -3.98
C VAL A 9 -5.58 -12.43 -2.57
N ASN A 10 -5.76 -13.74 -2.39
CA ASN A 10 -6.00 -14.32 -1.08
C ASN A 10 -4.85 -14.03 -0.10
N GLN A 11 -3.60 -14.22 -0.54
CA GLN A 11 -2.41 -13.95 0.27
C GLN A 11 -2.24 -12.47 0.63
N ALA A 12 -2.72 -11.56 -0.23
CA ALA A 12 -2.67 -10.13 0.02
C ALA A 12 -3.72 -9.67 1.04
N LEU A 13 -4.88 -10.34 1.08
CA LEU A 13 -6.02 -9.96 1.90
C LEU A 13 -6.10 -10.70 3.24
N PHE A 14 -5.63 -11.93 3.28
CA PHE A 14 -5.73 -12.80 4.44
C PHE A 14 -4.35 -13.29 4.82
N PRO A 15 -3.92 -13.19 6.08
CA PRO A 15 -2.66 -13.77 6.54
C PRO A 15 -2.75 -15.29 6.69
N ASN A 16 -1.62 -15.97 6.52
CA ASN A 16 -1.46 -17.38 6.81
C ASN A 16 -1.44 -17.61 8.34
N GLN A 17 -2.49 -18.24 8.86
CA GLN A 17 -2.60 -18.54 10.29
C GLN A 17 -1.84 -19.79 10.72
N VAL A 18 -1.37 -20.61 9.78
CA VAL A 18 -0.84 -21.95 10.04
C VAL A 18 0.66 -21.95 10.28
N ALA A 19 1.41 -21.01 9.68
CA ALA A 19 2.85 -20.89 9.88
C ALA A 19 3.28 -19.43 9.65
N PRO A 20 3.54 -18.65 10.72
CA PRO A 20 4.18 -17.36 10.55
C PRO A 20 5.63 -17.58 10.12
N GLU A 21 5.93 -17.35 8.85
CA GLU A 21 7.31 -17.23 8.40
C GLU A 21 7.94 -15.94 8.93
N GLN A 22 9.25 -15.98 9.22
CA GLN A 22 10.01 -14.75 9.47
C GLN A 22 9.94 -13.87 8.23
N LEU A 23 9.58 -12.60 8.44
CA LEU A 23 9.61 -11.62 7.36
C LEU A 23 11.01 -11.55 6.76
N SER A 24 11.09 -11.54 5.43
CA SER A 24 12.35 -11.19 4.77
C SER A 24 12.78 -9.79 5.18
N GLN A 25 14.09 -9.52 5.14
CA GLN A 25 14.65 -8.23 5.58
C GLN A 25 13.95 -7.03 4.91
N THR A 26 13.60 -7.16 3.64
CA THR A 26 12.89 -6.12 2.89
C THR A 26 11.47 -5.87 3.42
N ARG A 27 10.76 -6.93 3.82
CA ARG A 27 9.43 -6.82 4.42
C ARG A 27 9.47 -6.30 5.84
N GLN A 28 10.49 -6.66 6.61
CA GLN A 28 10.69 -6.13 7.94
C GLN A 28 10.91 -4.61 7.89
N LEU A 29 11.80 -4.14 7.01
CA LEU A 29 11.99 -2.71 6.77
C LEU A 29 10.68 -2.03 6.40
N LEU A 30 9.92 -2.62 5.48
CA LEU A 30 8.64 -2.05 5.06
C LEU A 30 7.63 -1.97 6.23
N SER A 31 7.60 -2.99 7.09
CA SER A 31 6.77 -3.01 8.29
C SER A 31 7.14 -1.87 9.23
N GLU A 32 8.42 -1.71 9.53
CA GLU A 32 8.93 -0.66 10.43
C GLU A 32 8.60 0.76 9.93
N GLN A 33 8.64 0.96 8.60
CA GLN A 33 8.38 2.24 7.96
C GLN A 33 6.88 2.58 7.83
N THR A 34 5.99 1.59 7.94
CA THR A 34 4.55 1.77 7.69
C THR A 34 3.64 1.52 8.89
N GLN A 35 4.16 0.92 9.97
CA GLN A 35 3.40 0.59 11.19
C GLN A 35 2.71 1.79 11.86
N ASN A 36 3.23 3.00 11.67
CA ASN A 36 2.70 4.22 12.28
C ASN A 36 2.02 5.16 11.27
N CYS A 37 1.74 4.69 10.05
CA CYS A 37 1.02 5.49 9.07
C CYS A 37 -0.47 5.55 9.41
N HIS A 38 -1.06 6.74 9.36
CA HIS A 38 -2.49 6.96 9.60
C HIS A 38 -3.27 7.13 8.31
N GLN A 39 -2.58 7.44 7.21
CA GLN A 39 -3.21 7.60 5.91
C GLN A 39 -3.57 6.26 5.26
N PRO A 40 -4.69 6.18 4.50
CA PRO A 40 -5.16 4.95 3.87
C PRO A 40 -4.11 4.17 3.08
N PHE A 41 -3.23 4.86 2.35
CA PHE A 41 -2.16 4.22 1.58
C PHE A 41 -1.19 3.46 2.50
N GLY A 42 -0.60 4.14 3.49
CA GLY A 42 0.37 3.53 4.40
C GLY A 42 -0.22 2.37 5.20
N GLN A 43 -1.47 2.52 5.68
CA GLN A 43 -2.19 1.44 6.38
C GLN A 43 -2.42 0.21 5.49
N ALA A 44 -2.83 0.43 4.24
CA ALA A 44 -3.01 -0.68 3.30
C ALA A 44 -1.69 -1.41 3.04
N ILE A 45 -0.59 -0.68 2.87
CA ILE A 45 0.73 -1.28 2.68
C ILE A 45 1.16 -2.09 3.91
N TYR A 46 0.99 -1.56 5.12
CA TYR A 46 1.31 -2.28 6.35
C TYR A 46 0.55 -3.60 6.45
N ASN A 47 -0.78 -3.58 6.25
CA ASN A 47 -1.64 -4.75 6.35
C ASN A 47 -1.34 -5.81 5.28
N ILE A 48 -1.16 -5.39 4.02
CA ILE A 48 -0.81 -6.29 2.92
C ILE A 48 0.59 -6.85 3.12
N ASN A 49 1.54 -6.06 3.62
CA ASN A 49 2.90 -6.52 3.89
C ASN A 49 2.91 -7.63 4.95
N GLY A 50 2.15 -7.46 6.03
CA GLY A 50 1.97 -8.49 7.05
C GLY A 50 1.37 -9.77 6.46
N SER A 51 0.27 -9.65 5.71
CA SER A 51 -0.41 -10.82 5.12
C SER A 51 0.50 -11.57 4.15
N MET A 52 1.08 -10.88 3.17
CA MET A 52 1.98 -11.49 2.18
C MET A 52 3.25 -12.08 2.82
N GLY A 53 3.75 -11.45 3.88
CA GLY A 53 4.90 -11.91 4.63
C GLY A 53 4.69 -13.27 5.29
N THR A 54 3.49 -13.54 5.81
CA THR A 54 3.16 -14.85 6.40
C THR A 54 3.08 -16.00 5.38
N TYR A 55 3.03 -15.69 4.08
CA TYR A 55 3.11 -16.67 2.99
C TYR A 55 4.50 -16.78 2.37
N GLY A 56 5.51 -16.09 2.91
CA GLY A 56 6.87 -16.11 2.34
C GLY A 56 6.99 -15.42 0.99
N VAL A 57 5.97 -14.69 0.55
CA VAL A 57 6.00 -14.03 -0.77
C VAL A 57 6.97 -12.87 -0.67
N ASP A 58 8.04 -12.81 -1.44
CA ASP A 58 8.97 -11.70 -1.35
C ASP A 58 8.50 -10.42 -2.06
N ILE A 59 9.13 -9.30 -1.71
CA ILE A 59 8.98 -8.00 -2.39
C ILE A 59 10.34 -7.50 -2.88
N PRO A 60 10.46 -7.04 -4.13
CA PRO A 60 11.70 -6.43 -4.60
C PRO A 60 12.11 -5.22 -3.75
N SER A 61 13.40 -5.11 -3.45
CA SER A 61 13.95 -4.05 -2.59
C SER A 61 13.59 -2.63 -3.06
N TRP A 62 13.65 -2.38 -4.37
CA TRP A 62 13.27 -1.09 -4.94
C TRP A 62 11.79 -0.76 -4.71
N LYS A 63 10.92 -1.79 -4.72
CA LYS A 63 9.47 -1.61 -4.57
C LYS A 63 9.11 -1.36 -3.11
N ALA A 64 9.76 -2.05 -2.18
CA ALA A 64 9.61 -1.77 -0.75
C ALA A 64 10.09 -0.35 -0.39
N ARG A 65 11.23 0.10 -0.93
CA ARG A 65 11.70 1.48 -0.75
C ARG A 65 10.72 2.50 -1.33
N GLN A 66 10.18 2.24 -2.51
CA GLN A 66 9.13 3.08 -3.09
C GLN A 66 7.91 3.16 -2.17
N TYR A 67 7.44 2.04 -1.64
CA TYR A 67 6.31 2.03 -0.71
C TYR A 67 6.57 2.78 0.58
N ALA A 68 7.75 2.61 1.19
CA ALA A 68 8.14 3.36 2.37
C ALA A 68 8.12 4.86 2.08
N GLN A 69 8.79 5.30 1.00
CA GLN A 69 8.83 6.71 0.61
C GLN A 69 7.43 7.26 0.30
N ASP A 70 6.64 6.57 -0.51
CA ASP A 70 5.29 7.03 -0.88
C ASP A 70 4.38 7.09 0.37
N SER A 71 4.56 6.19 1.35
CA SER A 71 3.82 6.23 2.62
C SER A 71 4.20 7.45 3.46
N THR A 72 5.50 7.75 3.56
CA THR A 72 5.99 8.97 4.22
C THR A 72 5.53 10.24 3.51
N ASP A 73 5.58 10.27 2.17
CA ASP A 73 5.12 11.42 1.38
C ASP A 73 3.62 11.68 1.61
N VAL A 74 2.82 10.61 1.68
CA VAL A 74 1.38 10.71 1.93
C VAL A 74 1.08 11.15 3.35
N GLU A 75 1.77 10.60 4.34
CA GLU A 75 1.60 10.96 5.75
C GLU A 75 1.91 12.45 6.01
N ASN A 76 2.94 12.98 5.32
CA ASN A 76 3.35 14.39 5.41
C ASN A 76 2.52 15.32 4.50
N GLY A 77 1.58 14.79 3.72
CA GLY A 77 0.75 15.59 2.81
C GLY A 77 1.43 16.05 1.51
N PHE A 78 2.63 15.56 1.20
CA PHE A 78 3.32 15.85 -0.07
C PHE A 78 2.74 15.07 -1.27
N ARG A 79 1.97 14.00 -0.98
CA ARG A 79 1.36 13.12 -1.99
C ARG A 79 -0.04 12.74 -1.55
N SER A 80 -0.99 12.66 -2.49
CA SER A 80 -2.33 12.12 -2.18
C SER A 80 -2.32 10.59 -2.18
N ASN A 81 -3.20 9.97 -1.38
CA ASN A 81 -3.40 8.52 -1.36
C ASN A 81 -3.64 7.97 -2.78
N THR A 82 -4.51 8.66 -3.54
CA THR A 82 -4.84 8.32 -4.93
C THR A 82 -3.60 8.23 -5.81
N SER A 83 -2.75 9.25 -5.76
CA SER A 83 -1.55 9.31 -6.60
C SER A 83 -0.49 8.28 -6.20
N ALA A 84 -0.38 7.95 -4.91
CA ALA A 84 0.51 6.91 -4.40
C ALA A 84 0.10 5.52 -4.89
N PHE A 85 -1.18 5.18 -4.78
CA PHE A 85 -1.74 3.96 -5.31
C PHE A 85 -1.59 3.87 -6.84
N ALA A 86 -1.90 4.94 -7.58
CA ALA A 86 -1.76 4.96 -9.04
C ALA A 86 -0.31 4.76 -9.49
N ARG A 87 0.64 5.48 -8.87
CA ARG A 87 2.09 5.31 -9.12
C ARG A 87 2.54 3.88 -8.82
N SER A 88 2.06 3.32 -7.72
CA SER A 88 2.41 1.97 -7.31
C SER A 88 1.91 0.91 -8.29
N SER A 89 0.69 1.08 -8.82
CA SER A 89 0.11 0.22 -9.86
C SER A 89 1.03 0.14 -11.09
N VAL A 90 1.50 1.28 -11.58
CA VAL A 90 2.46 1.35 -12.70
C VAL A 90 3.76 0.61 -12.37
N GLY A 91 4.26 0.74 -11.14
CA GLY A 91 5.45 0.01 -10.70
C GLY A 91 5.29 -1.51 -10.80
N TRP A 92 4.15 -2.05 -10.39
CA TRP A 92 3.88 -3.49 -10.49
C TRP A 92 3.64 -3.96 -11.92
N ALA A 93 2.98 -3.14 -12.74
CA ALA A 93 2.74 -3.45 -14.15
C ALA A 93 4.07 -3.63 -14.92
N LYS A 94 5.06 -2.78 -14.63
CA LYS A 94 6.40 -2.85 -15.25
C LYS A 94 7.14 -4.15 -15.01
N ILE A 95 6.87 -4.84 -13.91
CA ILE A 95 7.50 -6.13 -13.57
C ILE A 95 6.54 -7.31 -13.75
N GLY A 96 5.42 -7.12 -14.46
CA GLY A 96 4.48 -8.19 -14.78
C GLY A 96 3.74 -8.77 -13.58
N ASN A 97 3.51 -8.00 -12.51
CA ASN A 97 2.75 -8.46 -11.34
C ASN A 97 1.28 -7.99 -11.44
N PRO A 98 0.34 -8.84 -11.89
CA PRO A 98 -1.05 -8.45 -12.08
C PRO A 98 -1.78 -8.17 -10.75
N VAL A 99 -1.48 -8.93 -9.69
CA VAL A 99 -2.10 -8.75 -8.37
C VAL A 99 -1.77 -7.37 -7.81
N GLY A 100 -0.48 -7.02 -7.78
CA GLY A 100 -0.02 -5.72 -7.33
C GLY A 100 -0.56 -4.57 -8.18
N THR A 101 -0.66 -4.76 -9.50
CA THR A 101 -1.22 -3.76 -10.43
C THR A 101 -2.69 -3.47 -10.11
N ILE A 102 -3.51 -4.52 -10.03
CA ILE A 102 -4.96 -4.42 -9.85
C ILE A 102 -5.29 -3.91 -8.44
N MET A 103 -4.67 -4.45 -7.40
CA MET A 103 -4.92 -4.01 -6.02
C MET A 103 -4.59 -2.54 -5.83
N ASN A 104 -3.46 -2.07 -6.37
CA ASN A 104 -3.11 -0.65 -6.29
C ASN A 104 -4.03 0.21 -7.17
N LEU A 105 -4.47 -0.25 -8.34
CA LEU A 105 -5.43 0.50 -9.14
C LEU A 105 -6.79 0.63 -8.42
N GLY A 106 -7.28 -0.45 -7.81
CA GLY A 106 -8.47 -0.43 -6.96
C GLY A 106 -8.31 0.52 -5.77
N GLY A 107 -7.16 0.47 -5.09
CA GLY A 107 -6.81 1.42 -4.04
C GLY A 107 -6.83 2.86 -4.51
N ALA A 108 -6.35 3.16 -5.72
CA ALA A 108 -6.38 4.50 -6.30
C ALA A 108 -7.82 5.01 -6.52
N LEU A 109 -8.71 4.14 -7.03
CA LEU A 109 -10.11 4.50 -7.24
C LEU A 109 -10.84 4.77 -5.91
N LEU A 110 -10.64 3.90 -4.91
CA LEU A 110 -11.24 4.08 -3.58
C LEU A 110 -10.69 5.31 -2.86
N ALA A 111 -9.36 5.50 -2.90
CA ALA A 111 -8.73 6.70 -2.37
C ALA A 111 -9.21 7.97 -3.07
N GLY A 112 -9.44 7.92 -4.39
CA GLY A 112 -9.96 9.06 -5.15
C GLY A 112 -11.37 9.46 -4.72
N ALA A 113 -12.23 8.49 -4.40
CA ALA A 113 -13.55 8.76 -3.84
C ALA A 113 -13.46 9.39 -2.44
N ILE A 114 -12.52 8.94 -1.60
CA ILE A 114 -12.26 9.51 -0.27
C ILE A 114 -11.69 10.94 -0.39
N ASP A 115 -10.67 11.13 -1.23
CA ASP A 115 -10.03 12.42 -1.49
C ASP A 115 -11.05 13.43 -2.04
N GLY A 116 -11.93 13.02 -2.97
CA GLY A 116 -13.02 13.86 -3.50
C GLY A 116 -14.08 14.24 -2.45
N THR A 117 -14.35 13.35 -1.50
CA THR A 117 -15.25 13.64 -0.37
C THR A 117 -14.58 14.61 0.62
N ASN A 118 -13.29 14.43 0.92
CA ASN A 118 -12.52 15.33 1.79
C ASN A 118 -12.36 16.74 1.20
N TYR A 119 -12.25 16.84 -0.14
CA TYR A 119 -12.24 18.12 -0.85
C TYR A 119 -13.58 18.85 -0.76
N SER A 120 -14.69 18.15 -0.96
CA SER A 120 -16.04 18.76 -0.94
C SER A 120 -16.56 19.08 0.47
N THR A 121 -16.05 18.41 1.51
CA THR A 121 -16.44 18.64 2.92
C THR A 121 -15.55 19.65 3.67
N GLY A 122 -14.53 20.21 3.01
CA GLY A 122 -13.69 21.27 3.60
C GLY A 122 -12.66 20.81 4.63
N HIS A 123 -12.44 19.51 4.80
CA HIS A 123 -11.42 18.98 5.71
C HIS A 123 -9.98 19.35 5.32
N ILE A 124 -9.74 19.74 4.06
CA ILE A 124 -8.45 20.22 3.57
C ILE A 124 -8.14 21.64 4.07
N LEU A 125 -9.14 22.47 4.39
CA LEU A 125 -8.94 23.87 4.82
C LEU A 125 -8.63 24.02 6.32
N ARG A 126 -8.60 22.93 7.10
CA ARG A 126 -8.29 23.01 8.54
C ARG A 126 -6.80 22.98 8.87
N MET A 127 -5.93 22.71 7.90
CA MET A 127 -4.47 22.75 8.09
C MET A 127 -3.87 24.16 7.99
N GLU A 128 -4.61 25.17 7.51
CA GLU A 128 -4.12 26.56 7.45
C GLU A 128 -4.25 27.34 8.78
N LYS A 129 -4.80 26.72 9.84
CA LYS A 129 -5.08 27.43 11.11
C LYS A 129 -4.15 27.10 12.28
N LEU A 130 -3.00 26.46 12.02
CA LEU A 130 -1.93 26.27 13.01
C LEU A 130 -0.60 26.82 12.47
N ALA A 131 -0.64 28.06 11.99
CA ALA A 131 0.53 28.93 11.90
C ALA A 131 0.65 29.76 13.18
#